data_AF-A0ABD2XZZ0-F1
#
_entry.id   AF-A0ABD2XZZ0-F1
#
_cell.length_a   1.000
_cell.length_b   1.000
_cell.length_c   1.000
_cell.angle_alpha   90.00
_cell.angle_beta   90.00
_cell.angle_gamma   90.00
#
_symmetry.space_group_name_H-M   'P 1'
#
loop_
_entity.id
_entity.type
_entity.pdbx_description
1 polymer ?
#
loop_
_entity_poly.entity_id
_entity_poly.type
_entity_poly.pdbx_seq_one_letter_code
_entity_poly.pdbx_strand_id
1 'polypeptide(L)'
;MEGRGFLLHISSLLLLPFVVSDSSNIESVAPIGINYGQIANNLPSPDNVVPLVKSIGATRLKLYDADPRVLKAFSNTGVEFIVSLGNEYLSKMRDPKQALSWVKINVQPYLPSTKITSIAVGNEVLTFNDTSLSANLLPAMQNVYSALCSLNLQDRVVVTTAHSLAILQTSYPPSSGKFRSDLAGCLTPLLNFHLKTGSPFLINAYPYFAYKADPKQVPLEFVLFQPNPGIVDPVSNLHYDNMLFAQIDAVHYALESLGFKNVCVQISETGWPSKGDADEAGATPENAKKYNGNLIKLICGNKGTPMRPNTDLNIYVFALFNENMKPGPTSERNYGLFKPDGSPSYYIGFNGTSFASTNTTSGVGNSGGTPNTSSSPPGSSSTGYLSITSDAVVSCANFFCVYSISIIHNYFIING
;
A
#
# COMPACT_ATOMS: atom_id res chain seq x y z
N MET A 1 -7.23 65.77 67.14
CA MET A 1 -7.78 64.66 67.96
C MET A 1 -8.24 63.58 67.01
N GLU A 2 -7.84 62.37 67.33
CA GLU A 2 -7.79 61.18 66.47
C GLU A 2 -9.15 60.77 65.86
N GLY A 3 -9.11 60.22 64.65
CA GLY A 3 -10.25 59.58 64.01
C GLY A 3 -9.76 58.62 62.93
N ARG A 4 -9.52 57.36 63.32
CA ARG A 4 -8.99 56.26 62.51
C ARG A 4 -9.91 55.93 61.33
N GLY A 5 -9.39 55.97 60.11
CA GLY A 5 -10.07 55.48 58.91
C GLY A 5 -9.88 53.97 58.74
N PHE A 6 -10.96 53.20 58.81
CA PHE A 6 -11.02 51.79 58.43
C PHE A 6 -11.29 51.70 56.91
N LEU A 7 -10.32 51.20 56.14
CA LEU A 7 -10.48 50.90 54.71
C LEU A 7 -10.94 49.45 54.54
N LEU A 8 -12.23 49.26 54.27
CA LEU A 8 -12.81 47.98 53.82
C LEU A 8 -12.33 47.68 52.39
N HIS A 9 -11.53 46.62 52.22
CA HIS A 9 -11.20 46.08 50.90
C HIS A 9 -12.38 45.25 50.39
N ILE A 10 -13.11 45.77 49.39
CA ILE A 10 -14.08 45.01 48.61
C ILE A 10 -13.27 44.26 47.54
N SER A 11 -13.10 42.94 47.72
CA SER A 11 -12.51 42.08 46.70
C SER A 11 -13.58 41.80 45.63
N SER A 12 -13.41 42.41 44.45
CA SER A 12 -14.28 42.20 43.29
C SER A 12 -13.92 40.86 42.64
N LEU A 13 -14.74 39.84 42.88
CA LEU A 13 -14.61 38.52 42.26
C LEU A 13 -15.04 38.62 40.78
N LEU A 14 -14.07 38.70 39.86
CA LEU A 14 -14.32 38.61 38.42
C LEU A 14 -14.63 37.15 38.03
N LEU A 15 -15.91 36.85 37.81
CA LEU A 15 -16.37 35.63 37.15
C LEU A 15 -16.08 35.73 35.64
N LEU A 16 -15.01 35.08 35.18
CA LEU A 16 -14.76 34.85 33.76
C LEU A 16 -15.70 33.74 33.24
N PRO A 17 -16.43 33.94 32.12
CA PRO A 17 -17.23 32.88 31.54
C PRO A 17 -16.30 31.83 30.93
N PHE A 18 -16.40 30.59 31.41
CA PHE A 18 -15.81 29.43 30.76
C PHE A 18 -16.51 29.23 29.41
N VAL A 19 -15.85 29.67 28.34
CA VAL A 19 -16.22 29.26 26.98
C VAL A 19 -15.74 27.81 26.85
N VAL A 20 -16.67 26.86 27.00
CA VAL A 20 -16.44 25.48 26.59
C VAL A 20 -16.41 25.49 25.07
N SER A 21 -15.23 25.64 24.50
CA SER A 21 -14.99 25.39 23.09
C SER A 21 -15.21 23.90 22.87
N ASP A 22 -16.37 23.56 22.32
CA ASP A 22 -16.65 22.22 21.80
C ASP A 22 -15.76 22.02 20.56
N SER A 23 -14.51 21.63 20.82
CA SER A 23 -13.62 21.12 19.79
C SER A 23 -14.18 19.77 19.38
N SER A 24 -15.07 19.77 18.40
CA SER A 24 -15.31 18.58 17.60
C SER A 24 -13.95 18.18 17.04
N ASN A 25 -13.33 17.20 17.67
CA ASN A 25 -12.23 16.46 17.09
C ASN A 25 -12.78 15.88 15.80
N ILE A 26 -12.55 16.56 14.68
CA ILE A 26 -12.58 15.91 13.38
C ILE A 26 -11.41 14.95 13.48
N GLU A 27 -11.67 13.73 13.94
CA GLU A 27 -10.74 12.63 13.82
C GLU A 27 -10.36 12.58 12.34
N SER A 28 -9.14 13.02 12.05
CA SER A 28 -8.55 12.91 10.72
C SER A 28 -8.42 11.43 10.44
N VAL A 29 -9.46 10.83 9.83
CA VAL A 29 -9.44 9.44 9.39
C VAL A 29 -8.21 9.26 8.51
N ALA A 30 -7.36 8.28 8.85
CA ALA A 30 -6.14 8.07 8.10
C ALA A 30 -6.50 7.80 6.62
N PRO A 31 -5.79 8.44 5.68
CA PRO A 31 -6.14 8.38 4.26
C PRO A 31 -5.97 6.97 3.71
N ILE A 32 -7.07 6.38 3.24
CA ILE A 32 -7.07 5.06 2.58
C ILE A 32 -6.39 5.20 1.21
N GLY A 33 -5.35 4.40 0.99
CA GLY A 33 -4.76 4.19 -0.33
C GLY A 33 -5.39 2.98 -1.02
N ILE A 34 -5.49 3.03 -2.35
CA ILE A 34 -5.89 1.87 -3.15
C ILE A 34 -5.09 1.78 -4.44
N ASN A 35 -4.73 0.56 -4.82
CA ASN A 35 -4.05 0.29 -6.08
C ASN A 35 -5.09 0.29 -7.22
N TYR A 36 -4.89 1.16 -8.22
CA TYR A 36 -5.74 1.19 -9.41
C TYR A 36 -5.03 0.47 -10.56
N GLY A 37 -5.28 -0.83 -10.60
CA GLY A 37 -4.84 -1.73 -11.65
C GLY A 37 -5.60 -1.60 -12.96
N GLN A 38 -4.89 -1.77 -14.06
CA GLN A 38 -5.43 -1.61 -15.42
C GLN A 38 -5.09 -2.78 -16.37
N ILE A 39 -4.63 -3.93 -15.86
CA ILE A 39 -4.41 -5.14 -16.70
C ILE A 39 -5.76 -5.85 -16.92
N ALA A 40 -6.62 -5.19 -17.69
CA ALA A 40 -7.93 -5.68 -18.06
C ALA A 40 -8.46 -4.97 -19.31
N ASN A 41 -9.39 -5.61 -20.02
CA ASN A 41 -10.04 -5.07 -21.22
C ASN A 41 -11.50 -4.68 -21.03
N ASN A 42 -12.00 -4.71 -19.80
CA ASN A 42 -13.41 -4.50 -19.47
C ASN A 42 -13.65 -3.52 -18.31
N LEU A 43 -12.63 -2.74 -17.92
CA LEU A 43 -12.74 -1.73 -16.86
C LEU A 43 -13.55 -0.50 -17.32
N PRO A 44 -14.18 0.22 -16.39
CA PRO A 44 -14.89 1.45 -16.72
C PRO A 44 -13.91 2.56 -17.12
N SER A 45 -14.42 3.60 -17.78
CA SER A 45 -13.61 4.79 -18.09
C SER A 45 -13.09 5.45 -16.81
N PRO A 46 -11.92 6.12 -16.83
CA PRO A 46 -11.37 6.76 -15.64
C PRO A 46 -12.31 7.78 -14.97
N ASP A 47 -13.14 8.51 -15.75
CA ASP A 47 -14.15 9.42 -15.20
C ASP A 47 -15.20 8.70 -14.33
N ASN A 48 -15.58 7.48 -14.71
CA ASN A 48 -16.49 6.64 -13.95
C ASN A 48 -15.82 5.95 -12.75
N VAL A 49 -14.49 5.98 -12.67
CA VAL A 49 -13.73 5.45 -11.53
C VAL A 49 -13.63 6.45 -10.38
N VAL A 50 -13.58 7.75 -10.67
CA VAL A 50 -13.58 8.82 -9.65
C VAL A 50 -14.67 8.64 -8.59
N PRO A 51 -15.97 8.44 -8.94
CA PRO A 51 -17.00 8.20 -7.93
C PRO A 51 -16.80 6.91 -7.13
N LEU A 52 -16.26 5.84 -7.73
CA LEU A 52 -16.00 4.58 -7.02
C LEU A 52 -14.92 4.76 -5.96
N VAL A 53 -13.81 5.41 -6.30
CA VAL A 53 -12.73 5.74 -5.36
C VAL A 53 -13.24 6.58 -4.19
N LYS A 54 -14.09 7.58 -4.47
CA LYS A 54 -14.73 8.38 -3.42
C LYS A 54 -15.68 7.54 -2.55
N SER A 55 -16.41 6.60 -3.11
CA SER A 55 -17.40 5.80 -2.37
C SER A 55 -16.80 4.90 -1.29
N ILE A 56 -15.52 4.52 -1.43
CA ILE A 56 -14.78 3.75 -0.43
C ILE A 56 -13.94 4.63 0.50
N GLY A 57 -14.06 5.97 0.39
CA GLY A 57 -13.28 6.92 1.19
C GLY A 57 -11.79 6.97 0.84
N ALA A 58 -11.38 6.42 -0.31
CA ALA A 58 -9.98 6.44 -0.72
C ALA A 58 -9.58 7.85 -1.19
N THR A 59 -8.48 8.34 -0.63
CA THR A 59 -7.92 9.66 -0.94
C THR A 59 -6.53 9.56 -1.58
N ARG A 60 -6.02 8.33 -1.75
CA ARG A 60 -4.76 8.06 -2.44
C ARG A 60 -4.90 6.91 -3.43
N LEU A 61 -4.22 7.03 -4.57
CA LEU A 61 -4.15 6.02 -5.61
C LEU A 61 -2.70 5.68 -5.94
N LYS A 62 -2.39 4.40 -6.13
CA LYS A 62 -1.16 3.94 -6.76
C LYS A 62 -1.50 3.39 -8.15
N LEU A 63 -0.94 4.01 -9.18
CA LEU A 63 -0.94 3.54 -10.57
C LEU A 63 0.36 2.81 -10.86
N TYR A 64 0.29 1.83 -11.76
CA TYR A 64 1.45 1.04 -12.21
C TYR A 64 2.07 1.55 -13.51
N ASP A 65 1.57 2.68 -13.97
CA ASP A 65 2.09 3.50 -15.05
C ASP A 65 1.85 4.99 -14.69
N ALA A 66 1.81 5.85 -15.72
CA ALA A 66 1.38 7.23 -15.60
C ALA A 66 0.29 7.53 -16.66
N ASP A 67 -0.78 6.74 -16.69
CA ASP A 67 -1.85 6.86 -17.69
C ASP A 67 -2.43 8.29 -17.74
N PRO A 68 -2.24 9.02 -18.85
CA PRO A 68 -2.69 10.40 -19.00
C PRO A 68 -4.20 10.55 -18.89
N ARG A 69 -4.98 9.50 -19.22
CA ARG A 69 -6.45 9.51 -19.11
C ARG A 69 -6.89 9.50 -17.66
N VAL A 70 -6.24 8.69 -16.83
CA VAL A 70 -6.51 8.62 -15.38
C VAL A 70 -6.09 9.92 -14.72
N LEU A 71 -4.87 10.39 -14.98
CA LEU A 71 -4.38 11.63 -14.37
C LEU A 71 -5.25 12.85 -14.71
N LYS A 72 -5.82 12.91 -15.93
CA LYS A 72 -6.78 13.96 -16.31
C LYS A 72 -8.13 13.82 -15.62
N ALA A 73 -8.70 12.62 -15.57
CA ALA A 73 -10.00 12.38 -14.93
C ALA A 73 -10.01 12.74 -13.44
N PHE A 74 -8.86 12.58 -12.76
CA PHE A 74 -8.70 12.91 -11.35
C PHE A 74 -8.22 14.35 -11.09
N SER A 75 -8.13 15.19 -12.12
CA SER A 75 -7.77 16.61 -11.98
C SER A 75 -8.72 17.34 -11.04
N ASN A 76 -8.16 18.12 -10.11
CA ASN A 76 -8.87 18.91 -9.09
C ASN A 76 -9.75 18.08 -8.13
N THR A 77 -9.55 16.76 -8.04
CA THR A 77 -10.30 15.90 -7.10
C THR A 77 -9.71 15.89 -5.69
N GLY A 78 -8.45 16.31 -5.53
CA GLY A 78 -7.69 16.25 -4.28
C GLY A 78 -7.07 14.88 -3.98
N VAL A 79 -7.36 13.84 -4.78
CA VAL A 79 -6.77 12.50 -4.63
C VAL A 79 -5.27 12.54 -4.93
N GLU A 80 -4.47 11.96 -4.03
CA GLU A 80 -3.02 11.85 -4.17
C GLU A 80 -2.63 10.65 -5.04
N PHE A 81 -1.58 10.80 -5.84
CA PHE A 81 -1.09 9.75 -6.73
C PHE A 81 0.36 9.36 -6.46
N ILE A 82 0.57 8.05 -6.33
CA ILE A 82 1.82 7.41 -6.71
C ILE A 82 1.65 6.96 -8.17
N VAL A 83 2.45 7.51 -9.09
CA VAL A 83 2.57 6.99 -10.46
C VAL A 83 3.80 6.08 -10.55
N SER A 84 3.84 5.16 -11.49
CA SER A 84 4.97 4.23 -11.60
C SER A 84 5.69 4.33 -12.94
N LEU A 85 7.00 4.13 -12.89
CA LEU A 85 7.86 3.90 -14.03
C LEU A 85 8.18 2.41 -14.08
N GLY A 86 7.68 1.72 -15.12
CA GLY A 86 7.78 0.27 -15.24
C GLY A 86 9.21 -0.27 -15.33
N ASN A 87 9.39 -1.54 -14.93
CA ASN A 87 10.68 -2.24 -14.92
C ASN A 87 11.40 -2.20 -16.28
N GLU A 88 10.64 -2.28 -17.38
CA GLU A 88 11.11 -2.23 -18.76
C GLU A 88 11.77 -0.90 -19.15
N TYR A 89 11.57 0.17 -18.38
CA TYR A 89 12.17 1.47 -18.63
C TYR A 89 13.47 1.70 -17.85
N LEU A 90 13.81 0.85 -16.87
CA LEU A 90 14.94 1.09 -15.96
C LEU A 90 16.27 1.29 -16.69
N SER A 91 16.55 0.47 -17.70
CA SER A 91 17.79 0.59 -18.50
C SER A 91 17.85 1.92 -19.26
N LYS A 92 16.73 2.38 -19.81
CA LYS A 92 16.63 3.66 -20.55
C LYS A 92 16.79 4.86 -19.62
N MET A 93 16.30 4.78 -18.39
CA MET A 93 16.40 5.86 -17.40
C MET A 93 17.82 6.08 -16.87
N ARG A 94 18.80 5.25 -17.28
CA ARG A 94 20.22 5.54 -17.06
C ARG A 94 20.73 6.74 -17.87
N ASP A 95 20.05 7.11 -18.95
CA ASP A 95 20.30 8.36 -19.66
C ASP A 95 19.49 9.50 -18.99
N PRO A 96 20.17 10.52 -18.42
CA PRO A 96 19.51 11.66 -17.78
C PRO A 96 18.53 12.39 -18.72
N LYS A 97 18.79 12.41 -20.03
CA LYS A 97 17.88 13.04 -21.01
C LYS A 97 16.57 12.26 -21.14
N GLN A 98 16.64 10.93 -21.09
CA GLN A 98 15.46 10.07 -21.13
C GLN A 98 14.65 10.20 -19.84
N ALA A 99 15.30 10.24 -18.68
CA ALA A 99 14.64 10.49 -17.40
C ALA A 99 13.94 11.86 -17.37
N LEU A 100 14.62 12.91 -17.83
CA LEU A 100 14.03 14.25 -17.94
C LEU A 100 12.82 14.26 -18.89
N SER A 101 12.95 13.64 -20.06
CA SER A 101 11.86 13.52 -21.03
C SER A 101 10.65 12.81 -20.42
N TRP A 102 10.88 11.68 -19.72
CA TRP A 102 9.82 10.93 -19.07
C TRP A 102 9.06 11.77 -18.04
N VAL A 103 9.76 12.52 -17.18
CA VAL A 103 9.11 13.39 -16.18
C VAL A 103 8.33 14.54 -16.85
N LYS A 104 8.88 15.16 -17.90
CA LYS A 104 8.22 16.23 -18.66
C LYS A 104 6.93 15.78 -19.36
N ILE A 105 6.87 14.52 -19.78
CA ILE A 105 5.72 13.98 -20.52
C ILE A 105 4.66 13.42 -19.57
N ASN A 106 5.10 12.68 -18.54
CA ASN A 106 4.21 11.84 -17.73
C ASN A 106 3.82 12.44 -16.38
N VAL A 107 4.55 13.45 -15.89
CA VAL A 107 4.32 14.02 -14.54
C VAL A 107 4.06 15.52 -14.61
N GLN A 108 4.99 16.30 -15.17
CA GLN A 108 4.91 17.76 -15.18
C GLN A 108 3.59 18.33 -15.72
N PRO A 109 2.99 17.82 -16.82
CA PRO A 109 1.79 18.43 -17.41
C PRO A 109 0.53 18.32 -16.55
N TYR A 110 0.51 17.41 -15.57
CA TYR A 110 -0.65 17.16 -14.71
C TYR A 110 -0.57 17.92 -13.38
N LEU A 111 0.57 18.52 -13.06
CA LEU A 111 0.77 19.29 -11.84
C LEU A 111 0.39 20.76 -12.06
N PRO A 112 -0.26 21.44 -11.08
CA PRO A 112 -0.68 20.94 -9.77
C PRO A 112 -2.11 20.37 -9.72
N SER A 113 -2.85 20.39 -10.82
CA SER A 113 -4.28 20.05 -10.80
C SER A 113 -4.53 18.61 -10.35
N THR A 114 -3.66 17.68 -10.72
CA THR A 114 -3.63 16.31 -10.20
C THR A 114 -2.50 16.19 -9.18
N LYS A 115 -2.80 15.70 -7.97
CA LYS A 115 -1.85 15.69 -6.85
C LYS A 115 -0.92 14.47 -6.93
N ILE A 116 0.00 14.45 -7.89
CA ILE A 116 1.07 13.43 -7.93
C ILE A 116 2.07 13.75 -6.83
N THR A 117 2.25 12.83 -5.89
CA THR A 117 3.14 12.97 -4.71
C THR A 117 4.37 12.08 -4.80
N SER A 118 4.33 11.02 -5.61
CA SER A 118 5.48 10.11 -5.76
C SER A 118 5.57 9.48 -7.14
N ILE A 119 6.81 9.16 -7.53
CA ILE A 119 7.13 8.27 -8.66
C ILE A 119 7.75 7.00 -8.07
N ALA A 120 7.08 5.86 -8.21
CA ALA A 120 7.64 4.55 -7.92
C ALA A 120 8.43 4.04 -9.15
N VAL A 121 9.76 4.02 -9.05
CA VAL A 121 10.66 3.55 -10.11
C VAL A 121 10.88 2.06 -9.93
N GLY A 122 10.30 1.28 -10.84
CA GLY A 122 10.25 -0.17 -10.76
C GLY A 122 9.31 -0.70 -9.68
N ASN A 123 8.97 -1.98 -9.82
CA ASN A 123 8.15 -2.75 -8.89
C ASN A 123 8.81 -4.11 -8.68
N GLU A 124 9.11 -4.44 -7.42
CA GLU A 124 9.66 -5.74 -6.96
C GLU A 124 10.95 -6.17 -7.67
N VAL A 125 11.72 -5.22 -8.22
CA VAL A 125 12.90 -5.48 -9.08
C VAL A 125 13.88 -6.50 -8.49
N LEU A 126 14.09 -6.47 -7.18
CA LEU A 126 15.09 -7.27 -6.48
C LEU A 126 14.68 -8.75 -6.28
N THR A 127 13.49 -9.17 -6.70
CA THR A 127 13.05 -10.57 -6.61
C THR A 127 13.10 -11.33 -7.93
N PHE A 128 13.29 -10.64 -9.07
CA PHE A 128 13.32 -11.26 -10.40
C PHE A 128 14.59 -12.06 -10.71
N ASN A 129 15.59 -12.07 -9.82
CA ASN A 129 16.91 -12.66 -10.06
C ASN A 129 17.56 -12.16 -11.37
N ASP A 130 17.25 -10.93 -11.77
CA ASP A 130 17.81 -10.26 -12.94
C ASP A 130 18.80 -9.20 -12.47
N THR A 131 20.08 -9.49 -12.68
CA THR A 131 21.19 -8.61 -12.28
C THR A 131 21.24 -7.33 -13.10
N SER A 132 20.79 -7.36 -14.37
CA SER A 132 20.68 -6.16 -15.20
C SER A 132 19.61 -5.24 -14.63
N LEU A 133 18.43 -5.80 -14.33
CA LEU A 133 17.31 -5.03 -13.77
C LEU A 133 17.70 -4.40 -12.42
N SER A 134 18.31 -5.19 -11.54
CA SER A 134 18.78 -4.72 -10.21
C SER A 134 19.87 -3.65 -10.33
N ALA A 135 20.83 -3.81 -11.25
CA ALA A 135 21.89 -2.82 -11.47
C ALA A 135 21.38 -1.49 -12.07
N ASN A 136 20.25 -1.52 -12.78
CA ASN A 136 19.66 -0.33 -13.38
C ASN A 136 18.77 0.47 -12.40
N LEU A 137 18.30 -0.13 -11.30
CA LEU A 137 17.30 0.46 -10.42
C LEU A 137 17.75 1.79 -9.78
N LEU A 138 18.85 1.78 -9.00
CA LEU A 138 19.30 2.99 -8.32
C LEU A 138 19.73 4.10 -9.29
N PRO A 139 20.50 3.82 -10.38
CA PRO A 139 20.80 4.84 -11.38
C PRO A 139 19.54 5.46 -12.01
N ALA A 140 18.51 4.67 -12.30
CA ALA A 140 17.23 5.18 -12.80
C ALA A 140 16.56 6.11 -11.77
N MET A 141 16.48 5.70 -10.50
CA MET A 141 15.93 6.52 -9.42
C MET A 141 16.68 7.87 -9.29
N GLN A 142 18.01 7.84 -9.33
CA GLN A 142 18.84 9.04 -9.23
C GLN A 142 18.64 10.00 -10.39
N ASN A 143 18.51 9.50 -11.61
CA ASN A 143 18.26 10.33 -12.79
C ASN A 143 16.84 10.90 -12.81
N VAL A 144 15.82 10.13 -12.40
CA VAL A 144 14.44 10.62 -12.26
C VAL A 144 14.38 11.71 -11.18
N TYR A 145 15.06 11.52 -10.05
CA TYR A 145 15.16 12.54 -9.01
C TYR A 145 15.88 13.81 -9.51
N SER A 146 17.00 13.65 -10.22
CA SER A 146 17.73 14.78 -10.81
C SER A 146 16.87 15.54 -11.84
N ALA A 147 16.03 14.83 -12.61
CA ALA A 147 15.07 15.44 -13.50
C ALA A 147 14.04 16.28 -12.73
N LEU A 148 13.48 15.76 -11.63
CA LEU A 148 12.58 16.54 -10.77
C LEU A 148 13.25 17.80 -10.21
N CYS A 149 14.50 17.69 -9.73
CA CYS A 149 15.28 18.85 -9.28
C CYS A 149 15.45 19.90 -10.38
N SER A 150 15.79 19.47 -11.61
CA SER A 150 15.97 20.39 -12.74
C SER A 150 14.69 21.10 -13.18
N LEU A 151 13.53 20.56 -12.78
CA LEU A 151 12.20 21.13 -13.03
C LEU A 151 11.60 21.83 -11.82
N ASN A 152 12.34 21.93 -10.70
CA ASN A 152 11.87 22.45 -9.40
C ASN A 152 10.62 21.71 -8.86
N LEU A 153 10.59 20.39 -9.01
CA LEU A 153 9.48 19.52 -8.59
C LEU A 153 9.82 18.63 -7.39
N GLN A 154 11.08 18.61 -6.94
CA GLN A 154 11.58 17.73 -5.89
C GLN A 154 10.89 17.93 -4.53
N ASP A 155 10.40 19.15 -4.24
CA ASP A 155 9.70 19.44 -2.98
C ASP A 155 8.23 19.01 -3.01
N ARG A 156 7.74 18.53 -4.17
CA ARG A 156 6.35 18.14 -4.40
C ARG A 156 6.19 16.67 -4.75
N VAL A 157 7.18 16.10 -5.44
CA VAL A 157 7.16 14.73 -5.92
C VAL A 157 8.44 14.04 -5.44
N VAL A 158 8.27 12.96 -4.68
CA VAL A 158 9.41 12.14 -4.24
C VAL A 158 9.65 10.96 -5.19
N VAL A 159 10.87 10.46 -5.25
CA VAL A 159 11.22 9.23 -5.97
C VAL A 159 11.40 8.08 -4.99
N THR A 160 10.70 6.98 -5.24
CA THR A 160 10.76 5.77 -4.42
C THR A 160 10.77 4.53 -5.32
N THR A 161 10.77 3.33 -4.74
CA THR A 161 10.64 2.05 -5.41
C THR A 161 9.89 1.09 -4.48
N ALA A 162 9.11 0.18 -5.06
CA ALA A 162 8.34 -0.81 -4.31
C ALA A 162 9.06 -2.16 -4.28
N HIS A 163 9.11 -2.77 -3.10
CA HIS A 163 9.76 -4.05 -2.87
C HIS A 163 8.77 -5.10 -2.39
N SER A 164 8.88 -6.32 -2.92
CA SER A 164 8.24 -7.50 -2.32
C SER A 164 8.85 -7.78 -0.96
N LEU A 165 8.06 -8.29 -0.01
CA LEU A 165 8.59 -8.78 1.27
C LEU A 165 9.65 -9.88 1.11
N ALA A 166 9.70 -10.57 -0.04
CA ALA A 166 10.69 -11.61 -0.36
C ALA A 166 12.14 -11.12 -0.49
N ILE A 167 12.40 -9.82 -0.33
CA ILE A 167 13.76 -9.29 -0.13
C ILE A 167 14.31 -9.63 1.28
N LEU A 168 13.44 -10.07 2.20
CA LEU A 168 13.84 -10.61 3.51
C LEU A 168 14.30 -12.06 3.38
N GLN A 169 15.37 -12.41 4.08
CA GLN A 169 15.83 -13.79 4.29
C GLN A 169 15.22 -14.40 5.54
N THR A 170 15.02 -13.58 6.57
CA THR A 170 14.40 -13.96 7.84
C THR A 170 13.37 -12.90 8.21
N SER A 171 12.19 -13.35 8.61
CA SER A 171 11.08 -12.48 9.04
C SER A 171 10.36 -13.00 10.29
N TYR A 172 10.78 -14.15 10.83
CA TYR A 172 10.22 -14.73 12.05
C TYR A 172 11.35 -15.20 13.01
N PRO A 173 11.24 -14.89 14.32
CA PRO A 173 10.32 -13.90 14.87
C PRO A 173 10.64 -12.49 14.30
N PRO A 174 9.72 -11.51 14.32
CA PRO A 174 9.93 -10.20 13.69
C PRO A 174 11.26 -9.52 14.05
N SER A 175 11.69 -9.60 15.30
CA SER A 175 12.99 -9.10 15.81
C SER A 175 14.23 -9.66 15.10
N SER A 176 14.09 -10.82 14.45
CA SER A 176 15.14 -11.46 13.65
C SER A 176 15.09 -11.04 12.17
N GLY A 177 14.24 -10.06 11.84
CA GLY A 177 14.10 -9.48 10.53
C GLY A 177 15.43 -9.15 9.89
N LYS A 178 15.71 -9.72 8.72
CA LYS A 178 16.98 -9.54 8.02
C LYS A 178 16.79 -9.60 6.51
N PHE A 179 17.35 -8.62 5.80
CA PHE A 179 17.42 -8.67 4.34
C PHE A 179 18.31 -9.81 3.86
N ARG A 180 17.97 -10.34 2.67
CA ARG A 180 18.81 -11.27 1.93
C ARG A 180 20.23 -10.74 1.76
N SER A 181 21.21 -11.55 2.17
CA SER A 181 22.63 -11.17 2.13
C SER A 181 23.12 -10.89 0.73
N ASP A 182 22.60 -11.60 -0.28
CA ASP A 182 22.94 -11.39 -1.69
C ASP A 182 22.42 -10.04 -2.24
N LEU A 183 21.42 -9.44 -1.59
CA LEU A 183 20.88 -8.13 -1.97
C LEU A 183 21.57 -6.95 -1.27
N ALA A 184 22.47 -7.20 -0.29
CA ALA A 184 23.07 -6.15 0.54
C ALA A 184 23.78 -5.06 -0.28
N GLY A 185 24.45 -5.45 -1.38
CA GLY A 185 25.12 -4.54 -2.30
C GLY A 185 24.18 -3.61 -3.07
N CYS A 186 22.92 -4.00 -3.28
CA CYS A 186 21.89 -3.18 -3.91
C CYS A 186 21.10 -2.37 -2.88
N LEU A 187 20.72 -3.01 -1.77
CA LEU A 187 19.86 -2.41 -0.74
C LEU A 187 20.55 -1.26 -0.01
N THR A 188 21.81 -1.40 0.41
CA THR A 188 22.48 -0.35 1.19
C THR A 188 22.57 0.98 0.43
N PRO A 189 22.95 1.01 -0.87
CA PRO A 189 22.87 2.24 -1.67
C PRO A 189 21.45 2.80 -1.87
N LEU A 190 20.44 1.94 -2.03
CA LEU A 190 19.03 2.36 -2.13
C LEU A 190 18.54 3.01 -0.83
N LEU A 191 18.85 2.41 0.32
CA LEU A 191 18.47 2.95 1.63
C LEU A 191 19.15 4.30 1.91
N ASN A 192 20.41 4.48 1.49
CA ASN A 192 21.08 5.78 1.53
C ASN A 192 20.37 6.82 0.65
N PHE A 193 19.87 6.43 -0.53
CA PHE A 193 19.08 7.31 -1.37
C PHE A 193 17.77 7.74 -0.70
N HIS A 194 17.04 6.80 -0.07
CA HIS A 194 15.82 7.11 0.69
C HIS A 194 16.10 8.07 1.85
N LEU A 195 17.15 7.83 2.65
CA LEU A 195 17.55 8.76 3.72
C LEU A 195 17.89 10.15 3.20
N LYS A 196 18.67 10.23 2.10
CA LYS A 196 19.13 11.51 1.55
C LYS A 196 17.99 12.33 0.94
N THR A 197 16.99 11.67 0.37
CA THR A 197 15.86 12.33 -0.32
C THR A 197 14.61 12.44 0.55
N GLY A 198 14.61 11.83 1.73
CA GLY A 198 13.44 11.76 2.61
C GLY A 198 12.29 10.92 2.03
N SER A 199 12.54 10.09 1.01
CA SER A 199 11.49 9.29 0.37
C SER A 199 11.21 8.01 1.16
N PRO A 200 9.95 7.51 1.14
CA PRO A 200 9.59 6.29 1.84
C PRO A 200 10.19 5.06 1.14
N PHE A 201 10.43 4.01 1.92
CA PHE A 201 10.73 2.66 1.45
C PHE A 201 9.41 1.89 1.36
N LEU A 202 8.98 1.59 0.13
CA LEU A 202 7.68 0.97 -0.11
C LEU A 202 7.80 -0.57 -0.08
N ILE A 203 6.90 -1.20 0.67
CA ILE A 203 6.80 -2.66 0.78
C ILE A 203 5.43 -3.14 0.29
N ASN A 204 5.45 -4.19 -0.52
CA ASN A 204 4.30 -5.01 -0.84
C ASN A 204 4.26 -6.18 0.16
N ALA A 205 3.27 -6.20 1.05
CA ALA A 205 3.18 -7.15 2.16
C ALA A 205 1.84 -7.90 2.13
N TYR A 206 1.88 -9.21 1.95
CA TYR A 206 0.68 -10.04 1.80
C TYR A 206 0.68 -11.20 2.80
N PRO A 207 -0.06 -11.09 3.93
CA PRO A 207 -0.33 -12.21 4.82
C PRO A 207 -0.97 -13.42 4.11
N TYR A 208 -1.73 -13.17 3.04
CA TYR A 208 -2.33 -14.22 2.20
C TYR A 208 -1.30 -15.26 1.74
N PHE A 209 -0.12 -14.84 1.26
CA PHE A 209 0.87 -15.80 0.74
C PHE A 209 1.45 -16.72 1.82
N ALA A 210 1.60 -16.23 3.06
CA ALA A 210 2.03 -17.07 4.17
C ALA A 210 0.97 -18.12 4.51
N TYR A 211 -0.31 -17.74 4.54
CA TYR A 211 -1.41 -18.68 4.77
C TYR A 211 -1.58 -19.68 3.62
N LYS A 212 -1.52 -19.22 2.37
CA LYS A 212 -1.57 -20.09 1.18
C LYS A 212 -0.47 -21.17 1.24
N ALA A 213 0.75 -20.79 1.66
CA ALA A 213 1.89 -21.69 1.71
C ALA A 213 1.79 -22.75 2.83
N ASP A 214 1.25 -22.40 4.00
CA ASP A 214 1.08 -23.33 5.12
C ASP A 214 -0.20 -23.05 5.93
N PRO A 215 -1.38 -23.44 5.40
CA PRO A 215 -2.66 -23.19 6.06
C PRO A 215 -2.87 -24.05 7.32
N LYS A 216 -1.99 -25.02 7.59
CA LYS A 216 -2.06 -25.87 8.78
C LYS A 216 -1.38 -25.22 9.98
N GLN A 217 -0.28 -24.51 9.74
CA GLN A 217 0.51 -23.89 10.80
C GLN A 217 0.24 -22.40 10.96
N VAL A 218 -0.20 -21.71 9.91
CA VAL A 218 -0.54 -20.28 9.97
C VAL A 218 -2.02 -20.14 10.35
N PRO A 219 -2.37 -19.63 11.55
CA PRO A 219 -3.76 -19.48 11.94
C PRO A 219 -4.49 -18.48 11.03
N LEU A 220 -5.65 -18.88 10.50
CA LEU A 220 -6.42 -18.03 9.60
C LEU A 220 -6.85 -16.72 10.27
N GLU A 221 -7.17 -16.77 11.56
CA GLU A 221 -7.59 -15.61 12.34
C GLU A 221 -6.47 -14.57 12.45
N PHE A 222 -5.21 -15.01 12.58
CA PHE A 222 -4.03 -14.15 12.70
C PHE A 222 -3.73 -13.39 11.40
N VAL A 223 -3.99 -13.99 10.24
CA VAL A 223 -3.79 -13.35 8.93
C VAL A 223 -5.02 -12.55 8.47
N LEU A 224 -6.17 -12.71 9.10
CA LEU A 224 -7.42 -11.99 8.78
C LEU A 224 -7.79 -10.89 9.79
N PHE A 225 -6.90 -10.54 10.72
CA PHE A 225 -7.15 -9.56 11.79
C PHE A 225 -8.37 -9.93 12.66
N GLN A 226 -8.62 -11.22 12.87
CA GLN A 226 -9.69 -11.71 13.73
C GLN A 226 -9.16 -11.95 15.15
N PRO A 227 -10.03 -11.98 16.18
CA PRO A 227 -9.60 -12.31 17.54
C PRO A 227 -8.83 -13.63 17.60
N ASN A 228 -7.60 -13.58 18.12
CA ASN A 228 -6.70 -14.71 18.23
C ASN A 228 -5.70 -14.43 19.39
N PRO A 229 -4.98 -15.44 19.91
CA PRO A 229 -4.03 -15.23 21.00
C PRO A 229 -2.83 -14.35 20.63
N GLY A 230 -2.59 -14.11 19.34
CA GLY A 230 -1.42 -13.41 18.81
C GLY A 230 -0.15 -14.22 18.97
N ILE A 231 0.98 -13.58 18.65
CA ILE A 231 2.32 -14.10 18.87
C ILE A 231 3.12 -13.12 19.72
N VAL A 232 3.90 -13.61 20.68
CA VAL A 232 4.88 -12.81 21.40
C VAL A 232 6.24 -13.08 20.79
N ASP A 233 6.90 -12.02 20.31
CA ASP A 233 8.27 -12.11 19.83
C ASP A 233 9.22 -12.37 21.03
N PRO A 234 10.01 -13.46 21.02
CA PRO A 234 10.76 -13.91 22.19
C PRO A 234 11.96 -13.02 22.54
N VAL A 235 12.39 -12.13 21.64
CA VAL A 235 13.56 -11.26 21.85
C VAL A 235 13.12 -9.86 22.24
N SER A 236 12.19 -9.27 21.48
CA SER A 236 11.67 -7.92 21.71
C SER A 236 10.54 -7.86 22.73
N ASN A 237 9.92 -9.01 23.05
CA ASN A 237 8.73 -9.13 23.90
C ASN A 237 7.51 -8.34 23.37
N LEU A 238 7.52 -7.96 22.10
CA LEU A 238 6.38 -7.32 21.44
C LEU A 238 5.31 -8.37 21.12
N HIS A 239 4.06 -8.04 21.41
CA HIS A 239 2.90 -8.84 21.03
C HIS A 239 2.35 -8.37 19.70
N TYR A 240 2.16 -9.31 18.78
CA TYR A 240 1.54 -9.08 17.48
C TYR A 240 0.22 -9.83 17.45
N ASP A 241 -0.87 -9.10 17.28
CA ASP A 241 -2.22 -9.66 17.14
C ASP A 241 -2.58 -9.99 15.68
N ASN A 242 -1.76 -9.58 14.71
CA ASN A 242 -1.94 -9.87 13.29
C ASN A 242 -0.62 -9.99 12.53
N MET A 243 -0.65 -10.72 11.42
CA MET A 243 0.55 -10.98 10.62
C MET A 243 1.08 -9.74 9.88
N LEU A 244 0.22 -8.82 9.44
CA LEU A 244 0.68 -7.64 8.69
C LEU A 244 1.62 -6.79 9.55
N PHE A 245 1.27 -6.56 10.83
CA PHE A 245 2.15 -5.87 11.77
C PHE A 245 3.48 -6.61 11.98
N ALA A 246 3.44 -7.94 12.11
CA ALA A 246 4.64 -8.75 12.23
C ALA A 246 5.55 -8.64 10.99
N GLN A 247 4.98 -8.63 9.78
CA GLN A 247 5.72 -8.46 8.53
C GLN A 247 6.34 -7.07 8.40
N ILE A 248 5.62 -6.03 8.80
CA ILE A 248 6.11 -4.64 8.77
C ILE A 248 7.26 -4.45 9.75
N ASP A 249 7.12 -4.95 10.97
CA ASP A 249 8.17 -4.81 11.99
C ASP A 249 9.40 -5.67 11.65
N ALA A 250 9.23 -6.82 10.98
CA ALA A 250 10.36 -7.54 10.42
C ALA A 250 11.18 -6.70 9.41
N VAL A 251 10.52 -5.85 8.61
CA VAL A 251 11.23 -4.90 7.74
C VAL A 251 11.93 -3.82 8.57
N HIS A 252 11.27 -3.28 9.60
CA HIS A 252 11.90 -2.30 10.50
C HIS A 252 13.15 -2.87 11.18
N TYR A 253 13.09 -4.09 11.73
CA TYR A 253 14.25 -4.76 12.31
C TYR A 253 15.36 -4.99 11.27
N ALA A 254 15.01 -5.38 10.04
CA ALA A 254 15.98 -5.53 8.96
C ALA A 254 16.68 -4.20 8.63
N LEU A 255 15.94 -3.10 8.59
CA LEU A 255 16.49 -1.74 8.39
C LEU A 255 17.39 -1.33 9.56
N GLU A 256 16.95 -1.54 10.80
CA GLU A 256 17.74 -1.21 11.99
C GLU A 256 19.05 -1.98 12.06
N SER A 257 19.05 -3.26 11.66
CA SER A 257 20.25 -4.09 11.61
C SER A 257 21.32 -3.57 10.66
N LEU A 258 20.92 -2.78 9.65
CA LEU A 258 21.81 -2.11 8.70
C LEU A 258 22.09 -0.64 9.06
N GLY A 259 21.55 -0.14 10.19
CA GLY A 259 21.72 1.24 10.64
C GLY A 259 20.71 2.25 10.06
N PHE A 260 19.67 1.80 9.36
CA PHE A 260 18.69 2.62 8.65
C PHE A 260 17.38 2.84 9.43
N LYS A 261 17.46 3.00 10.75
CA LYS A 261 16.30 3.12 11.66
C LYS A 261 15.33 4.28 11.40
N ASN A 262 15.77 5.28 10.62
CA ASN A 262 15.02 6.50 10.30
C ASN A 262 14.40 6.47 8.90
N VAL A 263 14.57 5.39 8.13
CA VAL A 263 13.87 5.24 6.85
C VAL A 263 12.38 4.99 7.12
N CYS A 264 11.53 5.85 6.57
CA CYS A 264 10.08 5.67 6.64
C CYS A 264 9.66 4.45 5.81
N VAL A 265 8.90 3.52 6.41
CA VAL A 265 8.33 2.36 5.72
C VAL A 265 6.85 2.63 5.44
N GLN A 266 6.40 2.34 4.22
CA GLN A 266 4.98 2.41 3.85
C GLN A 266 4.59 1.17 3.06
N ILE A 267 3.30 0.82 3.09
CA ILE A 267 2.78 -0.39 2.45
C ILE A 267 2.14 -0.01 1.13
N SER A 268 2.83 -0.28 0.03
CA SER A 268 2.35 0.07 -1.30
C SER A 268 1.35 -0.92 -1.88
N GLU A 269 1.28 -2.12 -1.31
CA GLU A 269 0.29 -3.14 -1.66
C GLU A 269 0.05 -4.11 -0.51
N THR A 270 -1.22 -4.40 -0.26
CA THR A 270 -1.65 -5.55 0.52
C THR A 270 -3.10 -5.87 0.22
N GLY A 271 -3.48 -7.15 0.18
CA GLY A 271 -4.82 -7.56 -0.21
C GLY A 271 -5.05 -9.05 -0.04
N TRP A 272 -6.26 -9.50 -0.38
CA TRP A 272 -6.66 -10.91 -0.32
C TRP A 272 -7.59 -11.26 -1.48
N PRO A 273 -7.29 -12.32 -2.25
CA PRO A 273 -8.08 -12.68 -3.43
C PRO A 273 -9.40 -13.36 -3.04
N SER A 274 -10.49 -13.02 -3.73
CA SER A 274 -11.81 -13.62 -3.50
C SER A 274 -12.04 -14.96 -4.20
N LYS A 275 -11.09 -15.40 -5.03
CA LYS A 275 -11.16 -16.67 -5.75
C LYS A 275 -9.76 -17.08 -6.18
N GLY A 276 -9.40 -18.33 -6.00
CA GLY A 276 -8.13 -18.90 -6.47
C GLY A 276 -8.30 -20.26 -7.12
N ASP A 277 -7.17 -20.84 -7.54
CA ASP A 277 -7.08 -22.24 -7.98
C ASP A 277 -7.21 -23.22 -6.79
N ALA A 278 -7.24 -24.53 -7.06
CA ALA A 278 -7.49 -25.54 -6.03
C ALA A 278 -6.40 -25.59 -4.94
N ASP A 279 -5.18 -25.18 -5.26
CA ASP A 279 -4.02 -25.09 -4.37
C ASP A 279 -3.86 -23.71 -3.72
N GLU A 280 -4.79 -22.79 -3.95
CA GLU A 280 -4.77 -21.43 -3.40
C GLU A 280 -5.63 -21.31 -2.14
N ALA A 281 -5.18 -22.02 -1.10
CA ALA A 281 -5.89 -22.09 0.17
C ALA A 281 -6.23 -20.70 0.73
N GLY A 282 -7.50 -20.52 1.12
CA GLY A 282 -7.99 -19.28 1.71
C GLY A 282 -8.51 -18.24 0.72
N ALA A 283 -8.32 -18.41 -0.60
CA ALA A 283 -8.83 -17.48 -1.62
C ALA A 283 -10.36 -17.62 -1.82
N THR A 284 -11.14 -17.05 -0.91
CA THR A 284 -12.61 -17.05 -0.94
C THR A 284 -13.19 -15.66 -0.74
N PRO A 285 -14.43 -15.38 -1.19
CA PRO A 285 -15.07 -14.08 -0.97
C PRO A 285 -15.22 -13.74 0.51
N GLU A 286 -15.44 -14.73 1.37
CA GLU A 286 -15.59 -14.56 2.83
C GLU A 286 -14.29 -14.09 3.47
N ASN A 287 -13.15 -14.68 3.09
CA ASN A 287 -11.85 -14.30 3.61
C ASN A 287 -11.39 -12.96 3.05
N ALA A 288 -11.61 -12.70 1.75
CA ALA A 288 -11.32 -11.41 1.15
C ALA A 288 -12.12 -10.26 1.82
N LYS A 289 -13.40 -10.50 2.10
CA LYS A 289 -14.24 -9.59 2.89
C LYS A 289 -13.67 -9.33 4.27
N LYS A 290 -13.26 -10.37 5.00
CA LYS A 290 -12.69 -10.25 6.35
C LYS A 290 -11.37 -9.47 6.31
N TYR A 291 -10.44 -9.85 5.43
CA TYR A 291 -9.14 -9.21 5.32
C TYR A 291 -9.25 -7.73 4.97
N ASN A 292 -9.85 -7.41 3.82
CA ASN A 292 -9.92 -6.03 3.34
C ASN A 292 -10.83 -5.16 4.21
N GLY A 293 -11.93 -5.71 4.74
CA GLY A 293 -12.80 -4.99 5.66
C GLY A 293 -12.13 -4.67 7.00
N ASN A 294 -11.35 -5.58 7.56
CA ASN A 294 -10.61 -5.32 8.80
C ASN A 294 -9.38 -4.43 8.57
N LEU A 295 -8.69 -4.60 7.44
CA LEU A 295 -7.59 -3.73 7.03
C LEU A 295 -8.04 -2.27 6.95
N ILE A 296 -9.20 -2.00 6.34
CA ILE A 296 -9.73 -0.64 6.24
C ILE A 296 -10.09 -0.08 7.61
N LYS A 297 -10.66 -0.88 8.51
CA LYS A 297 -10.89 -0.46 9.91
C LYS A 297 -9.57 -0.14 10.63
N LEU A 298 -8.53 -0.93 10.38
CA LEU A 298 -7.20 -0.72 10.95
C LEU A 298 -6.58 0.58 10.45
N ILE A 299 -6.67 0.87 9.14
CA ILE A 299 -6.25 2.15 8.55
C ILE A 299 -7.02 3.29 9.20
N CYS A 300 -8.36 3.23 9.21
CA CYS A 300 -9.19 4.29 9.80
C CYS A 300 -8.90 4.53 11.30
N GLY A 301 -8.48 3.50 12.03
CA GLY A 301 -8.10 3.61 13.44
C GLY A 301 -6.72 4.23 13.69
N ASN A 302 -5.99 4.61 12.62
CA ASN A 302 -4.63 5.17 12.63
C ASN A 302 -3.66 4.44 13.58
N LYS A 303 -3.71 3.10 13.57
CA LYS A 303 -2.84 2.27 14.41
C LYS A 303 -1.49 2.06 13.74
N GLY A 304 -0.42 2.43 14.45
CA GLY A 304 0.93 1.95 14.13
C GLY A 304 1.11 0.48 14.52
N THR A 305 2.30 -0.05 14.22
CA THR A 305 2.69 -1.43 14.59
C THR A 305 3.16 -1.51 16.05
N PRO A 306 3.31 -2.71 16.65
CA PRO A 306 3.88 -2.84 17.99
C PRO A 306 5.25 -2.18 18.17
N MET A 307 6.15 -2.28 17.18
CA MET A 307 7.46 -1.63 17.23
C MET A 307 7.38 -0.12 16.99
N ARG A 308 6.41 0.33 16.18
CA ARG A 308 6.22 1.74 15.79
C ARG A 308 4.76 2.19 16.04
N PRO A 309 4.32 2.28 17.30
CA PRO A 309 2.90 2.50 17.63
C PRO A 309 2.38 3.90 17.27
N ASN A 310 3.29 4.88 17.20
CA ASN A 310 2.98 6.30 16.98
C ASN A 310 3.33 6.78 15.57
N THR A 311 3.45 5.88 14.59
CA THR A 311 3.73 6.25 13.20
C THR A 311 2.51 6.05 12.32
N ASP A 312 2.25 7.02 11.45
CA ASP A 312 1.20 6.91 10.43
C ASP A 312 1.58 5.80 9.44
N LEU A 313 0.84 4.70 9.49
CA LEU A 313 1.05 3.57 8.59
C LEU A 313 0.23 3.79 7.32
N ASN A 314 0.88 4.33 6.29
CA ASN A 314 0.27 4.51 4.98
C ASN A 314 0.16 3.15 4.27
N ILE A 315 -1.07 2.73 3.96
CA ILE A 315 -1.35 1.44 3.33
C ILE A 315 -2.20 1.64 2.07
N TYR A 316 -1.81 0.95 1.00
CA TYR A 316 -2.56 0.83 -0.23
C TYR A 316 -3.18 -0.57 -0.34
N VAL A 317 -4.51 -0.62 -0.43
CA VAL A 317 -5.26 -1.85 -0.62
C VAL A 317 -5.10 -2.31 -2.07
N PHE A 318 -4.69 -3.56 -2.25
CA PHE A 318 -4.62 -4.21 -3.55
C PHE A 318 -5.85 -5.09 -3.77
N ALA A 319 -6.75 -4.78 -4.71
CA ALA A 319 -6.78 -3.63 -5.63
C ALA A 319 -8.20 -3.13 -5.87
N LEU A 320 -8.36 -2.05 -6.65
CA LEU A 320 -9.67 -1.46 -6.95
C LEU A 320 -10.57 -2.40 -7.76
N PHE A 321 -10.03 -3.05 -8.81
CA PHE A 321 -10.80 -3.91 -9.71
C PHE A 321 -10.22 -5.31 -9.85
N ASN A 322 -11.09 -6.27 -10.19
CA ASN A 322 -10.66 -7.55 -10.74
C ASN A 322 -10.07 -7.33 -12.14
N GLU A 323 -8.86 -7.81 -12.36
CA GLU A 323 -8.08 -7.56 -13.57
C GLU A 323 -8.00 -8.81 -14.45
N ASN A 324 -8.94 -8.95 -15.39
CA ASN A 324 -9.18 -10.19 -16.14
C ASN A 324 -8.04 -10.61 -17.08
N MET A 325 -7.07 -9.75 -17.36
CA MET A 325 -5.93 -10.05 -18.23
C MET A 325 -4.64 -10.35 -17.46
N LYS A 326 -4.66 -10.34 -16.11
CA LYS A 326 -3.47 -10.70 -15.33
C LYS A 326 -3.09 -12.18 -15.58
N PRO A 327 -1.82 -12.44 -15.95
CA PRO A 327 -1.31 -13.80 -16.08
C PRO A 327 -1.20 -14.49 -14.71
N GLY A 328 -0.82 -15.77 -14.71
CA GLY A 328 -0.62 -16.53 -13.47
C GLY A 328 -1.89 -17.19 -12.93
N PRO A 329 -1.92 -17.53 -11.63
CA PRO A 329 -3.00 -18.30 -11.02
C PRO A 329 -4.32 -17.52 -10.98
N THR A 330 -5.42 -18.21 -10.69
CA THR A 330 -6.77 -17.59 -10.66
C THR A 330 -6.88 -16.46 -9.66
N SER A 331 -6.17 -16.50 -8.54
CA SER A 331 -6.11 -15.41 -7.57
C SER A 331 -5.75 -14.06 -8.17
N GLU A 332 -4.79 -14.00 -9.11
CA GLU A 332 -4.31 -12.76 -9.72
C GLU A 332 -5.43 -11.95 -10.40
N ARG A 333 -6.47 -12.62 -10.88
CA ARG A 333 -7.63 -12.00 -11.55
C ARG A 333 -8.76 -11.61 -10.59
N ASN A 334 -8.59 -11.85 -9.28
CA ASN A 334 -9.67 -11.83 -8.29
C ASN A 334 -9.31 -11.08 -6.98
N TYR A 335 -8.40 -10.10 -7.02
CA TYR A 335 -8.05 -9.25 -5.87
C TYR A 335 -8.95 -8.01 -5.69
N GLY A 336 -9.76 -7.68 -6.70
CA GLY A 336 -10.52 -6.43 -6.75
C GLY A 336 -11.58 -6.29 -5.67
N LEU A 337 -11.66 -5.11 -5.05
CA LEU A 337 -12.82 -4.72 -4.24
C LEU A 337 -14.09 -4.62 -5.10
N PHE A 338 -13.94 -4.22 -6.36
CA PHE A 338 -15.00 -4.13 -7.35
C PHE A 338 -14.78 -5.07 -8.53
N LYS A 339 -15.89 -5.49 -9.13
CA LYS A 339 -15.92 -6.08 -10.46
C LYS A 339 -15.79 -4.97 -11.51
N PRO A 340 -15.48 -5.31 -12.77
CA PRO A 340 -15.31 -4.33 -13.84
C PRO A 340 -16.58 -3.49 -14.15
N ASP A 341 -17.76 -3.95 -13.77
CA ASP A 341 -19.02 -3.20 -13.90
C ASP A 341 -19.24 -2.17 -12.75
N GLY A 342 -18.31 -2.07 -11.80
CA GLY A 342 -18.41 -1.21 -10.62
C GLY A 342 -19.23 -1.80 -9.48
N SER A 343 -19.80 -2.99 -9.62
CA SER A 343 -20.44 -3.71 -8.50
C SER A 343 -19.38 -4.26 -7.55
N PRO A 344 -19.65 -4.35 -6.23
CA PRO A 344 -18.68 -4.90 -5.28
C PRO A 344 -18.43 -6.40 -5.56
N SER A 345 -17.17 -6.83 -5.49
CA SER A 345 -16.81 -8.25 -5.52
C SER A 345 -17.35 -8.99 -4.30
N TYR A 346 -17.37 -8.30 -3.15
CA TYR A 346 -17.91 -8.73 -1.87
C TYR A 346 -18.24 -7.48 -1.02
N TYR A 347 -19.24 -7.57 -0.15
CA TYR A 347 -19.75 -6.41 0.60
C TYR A 347 -18.90 -6.13 1.86
N ILE A 348 -18.16 -5.02 1.86
CA ILE A 348 -17.33 -4.54 3.00
C ILE A 348 -18.08 -3.52 3.89
N GLY A 349 -19.27 -3.08 3.50
CA GLY A 349 -20.04 -2.10 4.28
C GLY A 349 -19.63 -0.66 4.04
N PHE A 350 -19.03 -0.34 2.88
CA PHE A 350 -18.94 1.04 2.42
C PHE A 350 -20.36 1.60 2.31
N ASN A 351 -20.65 2.72 2.97
CA ASN A 351 -21.90 3.45 2.81
C ASN A 351 -21.91 4.05 1.40
N GLY A 352 -22.23 3.22 0.41
CA GLY A 352 -22.48 3.66 -0.94
C GLY A 352 -23.71 4.57 -0.92
N THR A 353 -23.50 5.88 -1.08
CA THR A 353 -24.53 6.73 -1.66
C THR A 353 -24.91 6.10 -2.98
N SER A 354 -26.12 5.57 -3.01
CA SER A 354 -26.81 4.92 -4.12
C SER A 354 -26.57 5.61 -5.45
N PHE A 355 -25.85 4.95 -6.37
CA PHE A 355 -26.03 5.20 -7.80
C PHE A 355 -27.36 4.57 -8.21
N ALA A 356 -28.45 5.31 -7.98
CA ALA A 356 -29.72 5.01 -8.61
C ALA A 356 -29.52 5.14 -10.11
N SER A 357 -29.65 4.02 -10.82
CA SER A 357 -29.84 3.95 -12.25
C SER A 357 -31.00 4.86 -12.66
N THR A 358 -30.72 6.02 -13.25
CA THR A 358 -31.72 6.77 -14.00
C THR A 358 -32.01 6.01 -15.29
N ASN A 359 -32.99 5.11 -15.23
CA ASN A 359 -33.74 4.68 -16.39
C ASN A 359 -34.52 5.89 -16.93
N THR A 360 -34.09 6.43 -18.06
CA THR A 360 -34.94 7.25 -18.92
C THR A 360 -35.17 6.52 -20.23
N THR A 361 -36.30 5.80 -20.28
CA THR A 361 -37.00 5.49 -21.52
C THR A 361 -37.62 6.77 -22.08
N SER A 362 -37.28 7.14 -23.32
CA SER A 362 -38.13 7.84 -24.30
C SER A 362 -37.38 8.13 -25.60
N GLY A 363 -37.92 7.69 -26.74
CA GLY A 363 -37.85 8.46 -27.99
C GLY A 363 -36.93 7.94 -29.11
N VAL A 364 -37.56 7.46 -30.17
CA VAL A 364 -37.04 7.00 -31.47
C VAL A 364 -36.36 8.12 -32.29
N GLY A 365 -35.31 7.79 -33.05
CA GLY A 365 -34.76 8.65 -34.11
C GLY A 365 -33.59 8.01 -34.87
N ASN A 366 -33.87 7.48 -36.06
CA ASN A 366 -32.97 6.83 -37.01
C ASN A 366 -32.03 7.82 -37.71
N SER A 367 -30.74 7.49 -37.92
CA SER A 367 -29.95 7.69 -39.17
C SER A 367 -28.46 7.40 -38.97
N GLY A 368 -27.86 6.79 -39.99
CA GLY A 368 -26.56 6.13 -39.94
C GLY A 368 -25.32 7.03 -39.83
N GLY A 369 -24.26 6.42 -39.32
CA GLY A 369 -22.89 6.92 -39.32
C GLY A 369 -21.94 5.74 -39.10
N THR A 370 -21.05 5.53 -40.05
CA THR A 370 -19.99 4.51 -40.10
C THR A 370 -19.16 4.43 -38.82
N PRO A 371 -18.70 3.24 -38.37
CA PRO A 371 -17.85 3.13 -37.20
C PRO A 371 -16.43 3.56 -37.55
N ASN A 372 -16.03 4.71 -37.02
CA ASN A 372 -14.64 5.14 -37.03
C ASN A 372 -13.91 4.34 -35.94
N THR A 373 -13.07 3.41 -36.37
CA THR A 373 -12.19 2.61 -35.52
C THR A 373 -11.13 3.51 -34.90
N SER A 374 -11.36 4.00 -33.68
CA SER A 374 -10.29 4.59 -32.87
C SER A 374 -9.45 3.46 -32.28
N SER A 375 -8.27 3.26 -32.86
CA SER A 375 -7.21 2.40 -32.34
C SER A 375 -6.80 2.86 -30.94
N SER A 376 -7.03 1.99 -29.95
CA SER A 376 -6.39 2.09 -28.63
C SER A 376 -4.87 2.01 -28.81
N PRO A 377 -4.06 2.85 -28.13
CA PRO A 377 -2.63 2.63 -28.06
C PRO A 377 -2.36 1.29 -27.34
N PRO A 378 -1.21 0.64 -27.60
CA PRO A 378 -0.86 -0.60 -26.92
C PRO A 378 -0.75 -0.34 -25.41
N GLY A 379 -1.38 -1.19 -24.60
CA GLY A 379 -1.33 -1.10 -23.14
C GLY A 379 0.12 -1.15 -22.64
N SER A 380 0.54 -0.11 -21.92
CA SER A 380 1.84 -0.01 -21.27
C SER A 380 1.82 -0.70 -19.90
N SER A 381 1.34 -1.94 -19.83
CA SER A 381 1.40 -2.71 -18.59
C SER A 381 2.84 -3.16 -18.37
N SER A 382 3.50 -2.60 -17.35
CA SER A 382 4.86 -2.97 -16.97
C SER A 382 4.95 -4.46 -16.65
N THR A 383 6.03 -5.13 -17.08
CA THR A 383 6.30 -6.55 -16.72
C THR A 383 6.35 -6.76 -15.21
N GLY A 384 6.78 -5.76 -14.45
CA GLY A 384 6.79 -5.78 -12.98
C GLY A 384 5.41 -5.69 -12.33
N TYR A 385 4.40 -5.26 -13.08
CA TYR A 385 3.01 -5.22 -12.63
C TYR A 385 2.21 -6.46 -13.05
N LEU A 386 2.71 -7.22 -14.03
CA LEU A 386 2.02 -8.39 -14.59
C LEU A 386 1.83 -9.51 -13.55
N SER A 387 2.73 -9.67 -12.59
CA SER A 387 2.57 -10.59 -11.47
C SER A 387 2.70 -9.86 -10.14
N ILE A 388 1.72 -10.01 -9.24
CA ILE A 388 2.03 -9.93 -7.81
C ILE A 388 2.90 -11.15 -7.57
N THR A 389 4.19 -10.98 -7.25
CA THR A 389 5.09 -12.13 -7.24
C THR A 389 4.65 -13.14 -6.17
N SER A 390 4.13 -14.29 -6.62
CA SER A 390 3.83 -15.47 -5.81
C SER A 390 5.00 -16.46 -5.75
N ASP A 391 6.16 -16.14 -6.33
CA ASP A 391 7.19 -17.14 -6.65
C ASP A 391 8.53 -16.92 -5.96
N ALA A 392 8.52 -16.40 -4.74
CA ALA A 392 9.60 -16.65 -3.82
C ALA A 392 9.25 -17.86 -2.96
N VAL A 393 9.51 -19.05 -3.49
CA VAL A 393 10.02 -20.17 -2.68
C VAL A 393 11.40 -19.77 -2.13
N VAL A 394 11.48 -18.62 -1.44
CA VAL A 394 12.57 -18.33 -0.51
C VAL A 394 12.13 -19.02 0.75
N SER A 395 12.46 -20.31 0.80
CA SER A 395 12.43 -21.17 1.98
C SER A 395 11.53 -20.65 3.10
N CYS A 396 10.24 -20.99 3.00
CA CYS A 396 9.33 -21.01 4.13
C CYS A 396 9.99 -21.65 5.39
N ALA A 397 11.06 -22.45 5.25
CA ALA A 397 11.83 -22.98 6.38
C ALA A 397 12.29 -21.91 7.40
N ASN A 398 12.41 -20.63 7.05
CA ASN A 398 12.76 -19.58 8.02
C ASN A 398 11.56 -18.98 8.79
N PHE A 399 10.31 -19.31 8.45
CA PHE A 399 9.17 -19.20 9.37
C PHE A 399 9.06 -20.46 10.25
N PHE A 400 9.55 -21.59 9.76
CA PHE A 400 9.15 -22.92 10.23
C PHE A 400 10.19 -23.72 11.02
N CYS A 401 11.42 -23.23 11.24
CA CYS A 401 12.42 -24.04 11.96
C CYS A 401 12.18 -24.19 13.48
N VAL A 402 11.17 -23.52 14.08
CA VAL A 402 10.99 -23.57 15.56
C VAL A 402 9.59 -24.02 16.03
N TYR A 403 8.56 -24.04 15.17
CA TYR A 403 7.27 -24.59 15.60
C TYR A 403 7.28 -26.12 15.81
N SER A 404 8.26 -26.83 15.23
CA SER A 404 8.45 -28.27 15.46
C SER A 404 9.28 -28.61 16.70
N ILE A 405 9.89 -27.64 17.40
CA ILE A 405 10.76 -27.91 18.56
C ILE A 405 10.06 -27.61 19.90
N SER A 406 8.94 -26.85 19.90
CA SER A 406 8.28 -26.44 21.14
C SER A 406 7.10 -27.33 21.59
N ILE A 407 6.89 -28.51 20.97
CA ILE A 407 5.84 -29.49 21.37
C ILE A 407 6.46 -30.86 21.76
N ILE A 408 7.77 -30.94 22.06
CA ILE A 408 8.40 -32.16 22.60
C ILE A 408 9.17 -31.89 23.91
N HIS A 409 8.62 -31.04 24.79
CA HIS A 409 9.07 -30.99 26.18
C HIS A 409 7.87 -30.76 27.11
N ASN A 410 7.02 -31.80 27.25
CA ASN A 410 6.16 -31.98 28.43
C ASN A 410 5.56 -33.40 28.50
N TYR A 411 6.37 -34.41 28.25
CA TYR A 411 6.07 -35.79 28.65
C TYR A 411 7.35 -36.43 29.18
N PHE A 412 7.68 -36.16 30.44
CA PHE A 412 8.38 -37.08 31.35
C PHE A 412 8.62 -36.39 32.70
N ILE A 413 7.56 -36.19 33.48
CA ILE A 413 7.59 -36.31 34.96
C ILE A 413 6.16 -36.60 35.38
N ILE A 414 5.79 -37.89 35.60
CA ILE A 414 4.96 -38.37 36.72
C ILE A 414 5.20 -39.90 36.88
N ASN A 415 5.87 -40.25 37.98
CA ASN A 415 5.84 -41.47 38.81
C ASN A 415 5.89 -42.88 38.19
N GLY A 416 6.83 -43.69 38.72
CA GLY A 416 6.70 -45.16 38.83
C GLY A 416 7.88 -45.92 38.29
#